data_AF-A0AAP9KX48-F1
#
_entry.id   AF-A0AAP9KX48-F1
#
_cell.length_a   1.000
_cell.length_b   1.000
_cell.length_c   1.000
_cell.angle_alpha   90.00
_cell.angle_beta   90.00
_cell.angle_gamma   90.00
#
_symmetry.space_group_name_H-M   'P 1'
#
loop_
_entity.id
_entity.type
_entity.pdbx_description
1 polymer ?
#
loop_
_entity_poly.entity_id
_entity_poly.type
_entity_poly.pdbx_seq_one_letter_code
_entity_poly.pdbx_strand_id
1 'polypeptide(L)'
;MPLPYGQLTFTGGKPDPTTDFLLNSATQRITASDDQRFERLDIQVQQKQFTDTQLETATSSTQLISSNYLRLPSSLPQRVRTLAKRITADAKTPYEKVIAIQTYLRSDPRFTYSKTDAQQTPANRDYVDYFMFDSPIGYCDNFSSAMVVLCRSINLPARWAKGFNTGTFEGGSGANKQYIIRNSNAHSWPEIYFNNLGWVPFEPTPGFSNPATPDDPAMPSAASNTASQSASSSAVSSAVSSSESRSIVSASSTQPKPSSRSSLGNFHWTAIIVLTVVLTLCIVLIWQLPALVAFTISFNLTQRNFPRRYRLLLWSLRRVTRRQSSQPLTVYAHRIDTRLGDQRHFTTLTHAYEAWTFGHVAIHPDPLTTSLKSLSTQLAQYARRKFHVKQN
;
A
#
# COMPACT_ATOMS: atom_id res chain seq x y z
N MET A 1 6.11 -9.57 -9.43
CA MET A 1 7.14 -10.24 -10.24
C MET A 1 8.31 -9.30 -10.38
N PRO A 2 9.55 -9.81 -10.36
CA PRO A 2 10.69 -9.02 -10.79
C PRO A 2 10.46 -8.58 -12.23
N LEU A 3 11.00 -7.41 -12.56
CA LEU A 3 10.96 -6.70 -13.83
C LEU A 3 10.63 -7.59 -15.04
N PRO A 4 9.40 -7.49 -15.60
CA PRO A 4 8.89 -8.38 -16.63
C PRO A 4 9.41 -7.93 -18.01
N TYR A 5 10.73 -7.99 -18.22
CA TYR A 5 11.31 -7.75 -19.53
C TYR A 5 11.42 -9.06 -20.29
N GLY A 6 10.74 -9.12 -21.42
CA GLY A 6 10.75 -10.27 -22.32
C GLY A 6 9.39 -10.54 -22.93
N GLN A 7 9.34 -11.50 -23.83
CA GLN A 7 8.07 -12.16 -24.13
C GLN A 7 7.67 -12.99 -22.90
N LEU A 8 6.43 -12.79 -22.44
CA LEU A 8 5.84 -13.55 -21.35
C LEU A 8 4.95 -14.63 -21.95
N THR A 9 5.28 -15.88 -21.65
CA THR A 9 4.42 -17.02 -22.02
C THR A 9 4.00 -17.75 -20.74
N PHE A 10 2.70 -17.98 -20.58
CA PHE A 10 2.13 -18.62 -19.39
C PHE A 10 1.94 -20.12 -19.65
N THR A 11 2.44 -20.99 -18.77
CA THR A 11 2.47 -22.45 -19.01
C THR A 11 1.87 -23.32 -17.90
N GLY A 12 0.97 -22.81 -17.05
CA GLY A 12 0.35 -23.56 -15.95
C GLY A 12 -1.17 -23.44 -15.89
N GLY A 13 -1.88 -24.58 -15.87
CA GLY A 13 -3.35 -24.69 -16.00
C GLY A 13 -3.80 -24.83 -17.46
N LYS A 14 -5.02 -25.35 -17.77
CA LYS A 14 -5.60 -25.23 -19.12
C LYS A 14 -6.08 -23.78 -19.28
N PRO A 15 -5.34 -22.90 -19.99
CA PRO A 15 -5.71 -21.51 -20.14
C PRO A 15 -6.71 -21.42 -21.28
N ASP A 16 -7.89 -20.88 -21.01
CA ASP A 16 -8.83 -20.53 -22.06
C ASP A 16 -8.28 -19.27 -22.76
N PRO A 17 -8.10 -19.31 -24.09
CA PRO A 17 -7.52 -18.21 -24.88
C PRO A 17 -8.32 -16.89 -24.85
N THR A 18 -9.41 -16.81 -24.07
CA THR A 18 -10.23 -15.62 -23.86
C THR A 18 -10.19 -15.02 -22.45
N THR A 19 -9.61 -15.67 -21.42
CA THR A 19 -10.08 -15.46 -20.03
C THR A 19 -9.06 -15.63 -18.87
N ASP A 20 -7.79 -15.19 -18.95
CA ASP A 20 -6.92 -15.20 -17.73
C ASP A 20 -6.20 -13.89 -17.40
N PHE A 21 -5.67 -13.18 -18.40
CA PHE A 21 -5.08 -11.85 -18.21
C PHE A 21 -5.52 -10.88 -19.30
N LEU A 22 -6.07 -9.74 -18.89
CA LEU A 22 -6.44 -8.64 -19.76
C LEU A 22 -5.28 -7.66 -19.83
N LEU A 23 -4.74 -7.45 -21.04
CA LEU A 23 -3.86 -6.33 -21.34
C LEU A 23 -4.72 -5.13 -21.73
N ASN A 24 -4.76 -4.12 -20.88
CA ASN A 24 -5.37 -2.85 -21.25
C ASN A 24 -4.44 -2.14 -22.25
N SER A 25 -4.82 -2.10 -23.53
CA SER A 25 -3.99 -1.55 -24.62
C SER A 25 -3.61 -0.07 -24.43
N ALA A 26 -4.44 0.70 -23.73
CA ALA A 26 -4.18 2.11 -23.45
C ALA A 26 -3.15 2.34 -22.34
N THR A 27 -3.23 1.54 -21.27
CA THR A 27 -2.37 1.69 -20.07
C THR A 27 -1.22 0.69 -20.02
N GLN A 28 -1.22 -0.30 -20.92
CA GLN A 28 -0.34 -1.46 -20.92
C GLN A 28 -0.39 -2.26 -19.60
N ARG A 29 -1.47 -2.07 -18.81
CA ARG A 29 -1.68 -2.77 -17.55
C ARG A 29 -2.16 -4.19 -17.83
N ILE A 30 -1.51 -5.16 -17.23
CA ILE A 30 -1.95 -6.56 -17.22
C ILE A 30 -2.76 -6.80 -15.94
N THR A 31 -4.00 -7.26 -16.06
CA THR A 31 -4.87 -7.61 -14.93
C THR A 31 -5.39 -9.04 -15.09
N ALA A 32 -5.57 -9.77 -13.99
CA ALA A 32 -6.30 -11.04 -14.04
C ALA A 32 -7.75 -10.80 -14.50
N SER A 33 -8.31 -11.72 -15.29
CA SER A 33 -9.70 -11.70 -15.77
C SER A 33 -10.73 -11.99 -14.69
N ASP A 34 -10.35 -12.74 -13.64
CA ASP A 34 -11.20 -13.11 -12.51
C ASP A 34 -10.46 -12.86 -11.17
N ASP A 35 -11.22 -12.57 -10.10
CA ASP A 35 -10.70 -12.36 -8.74
C ASP A 35 -10.19 -13.67 -8.08
N GLN A 36 -10.17 -14.77 -8.83
CA GLN A 36 -9.63 -16.03 -8.35
C GLN A 36 -8.11 -15.92 -8.13
N ARG A 37 -7.69 -16.36 -6.95
CA ARG A 37 -6.27 -16.43 -6.59
C ARG A 37 -5.61 -17.53 -7.41
N PHE A 38 -4.69 -17.16 -8.29
CA PHE A 38 -3.70 -18.10 -8.80
C PHE A 38 -2.88 -18.64 -7.62
N GLU A 39 -2.92 -19.94 -7.39
CA GLU A 39 -2.01 -20.60 -6.44
C GLU A 39 -0.60 -20.74 -7.03
N ARG A 40 -0.51 -20.87 -8.36
CA ARG A 40 0.74 -20.97 -9.12
C ARG A 40 0.58 -20.31 -10.48
N LEU A 41 1.63 -19.63 -10.94
CA LEU A 41 1.74 -19.05 -12.26
C LEU A 41 3.14 -19.34 -12.81
N ASP A 42 3.21 -20.12 -13.89
CA ASP A 42 4.46 -20.42 -14.58
C ASP A 42 4.64 -19.45 -15.74
N ILE A 43 5.77 -18.74 -15.78
CA ILE A 43 6.05 -17.68 -16.74
C ILE A 43 7.42 -17.93 -17.35
N GLN A 44 7.47 -18.03 -18.67
CA GLN A 44 8.71 -17.96 -19.42
C GLN A 44 9.02 -16.49 -19.69
N VAL A 45 10.18 -16.03 -19.23
CA VAL A 45 10.65 -14.65 -19.41
C VAL A 45 11.90 -14.66 -20.25
N GLN A 46 11.84 -14.09 -21.45
CA GLN A 46 13.05 -13.86 -22.25
C GLN A 46 13.75 -12.58 -21.80
N GLN A 47 14.75 -12.70 -20.92
CA GLN A 47 15.50 -11.53 -20.45
C GLN A 47 16.20 -10.83 -21.62
N LYS A 48 15.93 -9.54 -21.80
CA LYS A 48 16.76 -8.66 -22.63
C LYS A 48 17.94 -8.19 -21.80
N GLN A 49 19.15 -8.54 -22.25
CA GLN A 49 20.40 -8.00 -21.76
C GLN A 49 20.89 -6.97 -22.78
N PHE A 50 21.34 -5.81 -22.31
CA PHE A 50 21.87 -4.74 -23.15
C PHE A 50 23.35 -4.58 -22.85
N THR A 51 24.20 -4.60 -23.88
CA THR A 51 25.63 -4.31 -23.70
C THR A 51 25.88 -2.81 -23.77
N ASP A 52 26.92 -2.32 -23.09
CA ASP A 52 27.30 -0.90 -23.15
C ASP A 52 27.52 -0.44 -24.60
N THR A 53 28.21 -1.24 -25.41
CA THR A 53 28.45 -0.94 -26.84
C THR A 53 27.14 -0.78 -27.64
N GLN A 54 26.12 -1.59 -27.35
CA GLN A 54 24.81 -1.46 -27.99
C GLN A 54 24.14 -0.15 -27.59
N LEU A 55 24.23 0.23 -26.32
CA LEU A 55 23.60 1.44 -25.78
C LEU A 55 24.32 2.71 -26.25
N GLU A 56 25.65 2.72 -26.25
CA GLU A 56 26.48 3.85 -26.70
C GLU A 56 26.21 4.25 -28.15
N THR A 57 26.01 3.26 -29.02
CA THR A 57 25.72 3.47 -30.45
C THR A 57 24.24 3.63 -30.75
N ALA A 58 23.37 3.44 -29.76
CA ALA A 58 21.94 3.50 -29.96
C ALA A 58 21.46 4.93 -30.21
N THR A 59 20.71 5.10 -31.30
CA THR A 59 20.00 6.34 -31.59
C THR A 59 18.61 6.30 -30.95
N SER A 60 18.00 7.46 -30.75
CA SER A 60 16.61 7.57 -30.31
C SER A 60 15.87 8.48 -31.28
N SER A 61 14.89 7.94 -32.01
CA SER A 61 14.07 8.69 -32.94
C SER A 61 12.67 8.90 -32.40
N THR A 62 12.17 10.12 -32.56
CA THR A 62 10.79 10.50 -32.22
C THR A 62 9.78 10.05 -33.28
N GLN A 63 10.22 9.66 -34.48
CA GLN A 63 9.34 9.28 -35.60
C GLN A 63 8.73 7.88 -35.46
N LEU A 64 9.44 6.97 -34.78
CA LEU A 64 9.04 5.56 -34.65
C LEU A 64 8.17 5.30 -33.42
N ILE A 65 7.89 6.32 -32.61
CA ILE A 65 7.23 6.20 -31.32
C ILE A 65 6.07 7.19 -31.21
N SER A 66 4.99 6.76 -30.55
CA SER A 66 3.84 7.62 -30.27
C SER A 66 4.26 8.90 -29.52
N SER A 67 3.74 10.04 -29.96
CA SER A 67 3.98 11.34 -29.33
C SER A 67 3.59 11.39 -27.84
N ASN A 68 2.75 10.45 -27.37
CA ASN A 68 2.42 10.29 -25.96
C ASN A 68 3.65 10.06 -25.06
N TYR A 69 4.71 9.46 -25.60
CA TYR A 69 5.95 9.18 -24.87
C TYR A 69 6.92 10.36 -24.83
N LEU A 70 6.57 11.46 -25.49
CA LEU A 70 7.29 12.75 -25.47
C LEU A 70 6.45 13.86 -24.83
N ARG A 71 5.14 13.64 -24.68
CA ARG A 71 4.20 14.63 -24.18
C ARG A 71 4.55 15.08 -22.76
N LEU A 72 4.62 16.39 -22.60
CA LEU A 72 4.73 17.10 -21.33
C LEU A 72 3.66 18.20 -21.31
N PRO A 73 3.14 18.58 -20.13
CA PRO A 73 2.21 19.70 -20.05
C PRO A 73 2.90 21.00 -20.49
N SER A 74 2.15 21.90 -21.13
CA SER A 74 2.64 23.24 -21.49
C SER A 74 3.04 24.05 -20.26
N SER A 75 2.44 23.76 -19.10
CA SER A 75 2.73 24.37 -17.80
C SER A 75 3.99 23.83 -17.11
N LEU A 76 4.74 22.89 -17.71
CA LEU A 76 5.97 22.37 -17.09
C LEU A 76 6.95 23.53 -16.81
N PRO A 77 7.39 23.73 -15.55
CA PRO A 77 8.24 24.86 -15.20
C PRO A 77 9.55 24.92 -16.00
N GLN A 78 9.94 26.12 -16.42
CA GLN A 78 11.10 26.32 -17.28
C GLN A 78 12.41 25.83 -16.63
N ARG A 79 12.54 25.93 -15.30
CA ARG A 79 13.74 25.47 -14.59
C ARG A 79 14.00 23.97 -14.74
N VAL A 80 12.97 23.14 -14.90
CA VAL A 80 13.12 21.70 -15.20
C VAL A 80 13.76 21.51 -16.57
N ARG A 81 13.29 22.23 -17.59
CA ARG A 81 13.81 22.17 -18.97
C ARG A 81 15.25 22.68 -19.04
N THR A 82 15.53 23.80 -18.37
CA THR A 82 16.87 24.38 -18.28
C THR A 82 17.83 23.42 -17.59
N LEU A 83 17.38 22.77 -16.51
CA LEU A 83 18.19 21.78 -15.80
C LEU A 83 18.54 20.60 -16.70
N ALA A 84 17.57 20.02 -17.41
CA ALA A 84 17.83 18.90 -18.31
C ALA A 84 18.87 19.27 -19.38
N LYS A 85 18.71 20.41 -20.05
CA LYS A 85 19.69 20.89 -21.04
C LYS A 85 21.08 21.08 -20.45
N ARG A 86 21.16 21.60 -19.21
CA ARG A 86 22.43 21.86 -18.53
C ARG A 86 23.16 20.57 -18.17
N ILE A 87 22.49 19.61 -17.53
CA ILE A 87 23.13 18.37 -17.09
C ILE A 87 23.50 17.45 -18.26
N THR A 88 22.89 17.64 -19.42
CA THR A 88 23.19 16.88 -20.64
C THR A 88 23.99 17.66 -21.68
N ALA A 89 24.60 18.80 -21.31
CA ALA A 89 25.25 19.68 -22.28
C ALA A 89 26.45 19.02 -22.99
N ASP A 90 27.23 18.24 -22.25
CA ASP A 90 28.44 17.57 -22.75
C ASP A 90 28.17 16.19 -23.38
N ALA A 91 26.94 15.69 -23.24
CA ALA A 91 26.53 14.38 -23.74
C ALA A 91 26.14 14.43 -25.23
N LYS A 92 26.82 13.63 -26.04
CA LYS A 92 26.69 13.56 -27.50
C LYS A 92 25.63 12.55 -27.91
N THR A 93 25.58 11.39 -27.26
CA THR A 93 24.65 10.31 -27.62
C THR A 93 23.39 10.34 -26.75
N PRO A 94 22.25 9.79 -27.22
CA PRO A 94 21.06 9.62 -26.39
C PRO A 94 21.35 8.87 -25.08
N TYR A 95 22.19 7.85 -25.13
CA TYR A 95 22.57 7.08 -23.95
C TYR A 95 23.36 7.92 -22.95
N GLU A 96 24.38 8.65 -23.38
CA GLU A 96 25.15 9.56 -22.53
C GLU A 96 24.25 10.60 -21.84
N LYS A 97 23.21 11.09 -22.53
CA LYS A 97 22.24 12.03 -21.96
C LYS A 97 21.41 11.37 -20.84
N VAL A 98 20.96 10.14 -21.06
CA VAL A 98 20.22 9.36 -20.06
C VAL A 98 21.10 9.08 -18.84
N ILE A 99 22.35 8.67 -19.05
CA ILE A 99 23.32 8.42 -17.98
C ILE A 99 23.61 9.71 -17.20
N ALA A 100 23.81 10.85 -17.88
CA ALA A 100 24.02 12.13 -17.19
C ALA A 100 22.83 12.52 -16.29
N ILE A 101 21.60 12.27 -16.75
CA ILE A 101 20.38 12.48 -15.94
C ILE A 101 20.34 11.51 -14.75
N GLN A 102 20.61 10.22 -14.98
CA GLN A 102 20.63 9.19 -13.93
C GLN A 102 21.68 9.53 -12.85
N THR A 103 22.90 9.86 -13.27
CA THR A 103 23.99 10.25 -12.37
C THR A 103 23.64 11.50 -11.57
N TYR A 104 23.04 12.53 -12.19
CA TYR A 104 22.60 13.71 -11.45
C TYR A 104 21.61 13.37 -10.33
N LEU A 105 20.63 12.50 -10.60
CA LEU A 105 19.63 12.07 -9.61
C LEU A 105 20.22 11.16 -8.52
N ARG A 106 21.28 10.39 -8.83
CA ARG A 106 21.93 9.46 -7.89
C ARG A 106 23.03 10.11 -7.04
N SER A 107 23.72 11.11 -7.58
CA SER A 107 24.98 11.62 -7.02
C SER A 107 24.90 13.02 -6.42
N ASP A 108 23.89 13.82 -6.76
CA ASP A 108 23.73 15.13 -6.13
C ASP A 108 23.30 14.95 -4.65
N PRO A 109 24.08 15.48 -3.69
CA PRO A 109 23.90 15.20 -2.26
C PRO A 109 22.59 15.75 -1.69
N ARG A 110 21.88 16.62 -2.44
CA ARG A 110 20.57 17.11 -2.04
C ARG A 110 19.51 16.01 -2.12
N PHE A 111 19.67 15.03 -3.01
CA PHE A 111 18.68 13.98 -3.19
C PHE A 111 18.80 12.90 -2.13
N THR A 112 17.71 12.65 -1.41
CA THR A 112 17.63 11.64 -0.37
C THR A 112 16.43 10.73 -0.58
N TYR A 113 16.64 9.42 -0.46
CA TYR A 113 15.55 8.46 -0.45
C TYR A 113 14.89 8.36 0.93
N SER A 114 13.60 8.70 1.04
CA SER A 114 12.78 8.43 2.23
C SER A 114 11.30 8.32 1.87
N LYS A 115 10.61 7.30 2.41
CA LYS A 115 9.15 7.14 2.28
C LYS A 115 8.38 7.88 3.38
N THR A 116 9.06 8.27 4.46
CA THR A 116 8.45 8.89 5.65
C THR A 116 8.62 10.40 5.67
N ASP A 117 9.75 10.88 5.15
CA ASP A 117 10.14 12.29 5.24
C ASP A 117 9.86 13.05 3.93
N ALA A 118 9.50 12.33 2.86
CA ALA A 118 9.07 12.93 1.60
C ALA A 118 7.79 13.75 1.81
N GLN A 119 7.88 15.04 1.49
CA GLN A 119 6.75 15.95 1.63
C GLN A 119 5.74 15.76 0.50
N GLN A 120 4.45 15.93 0.81
CA GLN A 120 3.43 15.96 -0.22
C GLN A 120 3.57 17.23 -1.07
N THR A 121 3.61 17.07 -2.39
CA THR A 121 3.59 18.21 -3.31
C THR A 121 2.34 19.08 -3.08
N PRO A 122 2.49 20.40 -2.86
CA PRO A 122 1.36 21.31 -2.79
C PRO A 122 0.51 21.26 -4.07
N ALA A 123 -0.82 21.39 -3.95
CA ALA A 123 -1.74 21.20 -5.07
C ALA A 123 -1.53 22.18 -6.25
N ASN A 124 -0.89 23.33 -6.02
CA ASN A 124 -0.58 24.36 -7.00
C ASN A 124 0.88 24.30 -7.51
N ARG A 125 1.61 23.22 -7.25
CA ARG A 125 3.00 23.03 -7.67
C ARG A 125 3.13 21.81 -8.57
N ASP A 126 4.07 21.87 -9.50
CA ASP A 126 4.42 20.71 -10.33
C ASP A 126 5.18 19.67 -9.49
N TYR A 127 4.82 18.40 -9.65
CA TYR A 127 5.33 17.29 -8.85
C TYR A 127 6.85 17.08 -8.99
N VAL A 128 7.35 17.11 -10.23
CA VAL A 128 8.78 16.90 -10.51
C VAL A 128 9.58 18.13 -10.10
N ASP A 129 9.07 19.30 -10.44
CA ASP A 129 9.69 20.57 -10.08
C ASP A 129 9.84 20.74 -8.56
N TYR A 130 8.79 20.46 -7.78
CA TYR A 130 8.84 20.56 -6.33
C TYR A 130 9.86 19.59 -5.71
N PHE A 131 9.86 18.33 -6.15
CA PHE A 131 10.85 17.35 -5.69
C PHE A 131 12.28 17.80 -6.02
N MET A 132 12.52 18.26 -7.25
CA MET A 132 13.88 18.55 -7.70
C MET A 132 14.51 19.81 -7.08
N PHE A 133 13.69 20.79 -6.67
CA PHE A 133 14.20 22.11 -6.31
C PHE A 133 13.81 22.58 -4.91
N ASP A 134 12.69 22.11 -4.35
CA ASP A 134 12.18 22.60 -3.06
C ASP A 134 12.22 21.52 -1.97
N SER A 135 11.97 20.26 -2.32
CA SER A 135 11.97 19.12 -1.39
C SER A 135 12.64 17.90 -2.01
N PRO A 136 14.00 17.86 -2.09
CA PRO A 136 14.76 16.77 -2.69
C PRO A 136 14.84 15.51 -1.82
N ILE A 137 13.81 15.27 -1.00
CA ILE A 137 13.60 14.03 -0.27
C ILE A 137 12.39 13.33 -0.91
N GLY A 138 12.58 12.12 -1.42
CA GLY A 138 11.55 11.42 -2.18
C GLY A 138 11.70 9.91 -2.12
N TYR A 139 10.79 9.20 -2.78
CA TYR A 139 10.86 7.75 -2.95
C TYR A 139 10.82 7.39 -4.45
N CYS A 140 10.75 6.11 -4.79
CA CYS A 140 10.90 5.62 -6.17
C CYS A 140 10.01 6.36 -7.19
N ASP A 141 8.76 6.72 -6.84
CA ASP A 141 7.87 7.46 -7.75
C ASP A 141 8.39 8.88 -8.04
N ASN A 142 9.07 9.55 -7.10
CA ASN A 142 9.69 10.87 -7.33
C ASN A 142 10.87 10.78 -8.29
N PHE A 143 11.83 9.89 -8.00
CA PHE A 143 13.05 9.71 -8.80
C PHE A 143 12.75 9.25 -10.23
N SER A 144 11.90 8.23 -10.37
CA SER A 144 11.49 7.72 -11.69
C SER A 144 10.70 8.75 -12.49
N SER A 145 9.79 9.50 -11.86
CA SER A 145 9.05 10.57 -12.54
C SER A 145 9.97 11.71 -12.99
N ALA A 146 10.92 12.11 -12.14
CA ALA A 146 11.90 13.15 -12.48
C ALA A 146 12.72 12.76 -13.71
N MET A 147 13.25 11.53 -13.74
CA MET A 147 14.01 11.03 -14.89
C MET A 147 13.16 11.01 -16.18
N VAL A 148 11.93 10.50 -16.13
CA VAL A 148 11.02 10.51 -17.30
C VAL A 148 10.79 11.94 -17.81
N VAL A 149 10.50 12.89 -16.91
CA VAL A 149 10.21 14.28 -17.30
C VAL A 149 11.45 14.98 -17.86
N LEU A 150 12.63 14.78 -17.26
CA LEU A 150 13.89 15.33 -17.77
C LEU A 150 14.20 14.78 -19.17
N CYS A 151 14.11 13.46 -19.37
CA CYS A 151 14.31 12.81 -20.67
C CYS A 151 13.35 13.36 -21.74
N ARG A 152 12.04 13.40 -21.43
CA ARG A 152 11.04 13.94 -22.37
C ARG A 152 11.30 15.41 -22.70
N SER A 153 11.81 16.19 -21.75
CA SER A 153 12.07 17.62 -21.96
C SER A 153 13.19 17.92 -22.95
N ILE A 154 14.04 16.92 -23.24
CA ILE A 154 15.11 16.95 -24.23
C ILE A 154 14.84 15.99 -25.40
N ASN A 155 13.57 15.67 -25.66
CA ASN A 155 13.08 14.84 -26.76
C ASN A 155 13.54 13.37 -26.75
N LEU A 156 13.85 12.81 -25.58
CA LEU A 156 14.04 11.37 -25.43
C LEU A 156 12.70 10.72 -25.06
N PRO A 157 12.14 9.80 -25.88
CA PRO A 157 10.90 9.15 -25.54
C PRO A 157 11.09 8.27 -24.29
N ALA A 158 10.29 8.55 -23.26
CA ALA A 158 10.40 7.87 -21.98
C ALA A 158 9.01 7.51 -21.46
N ARG A 159 8.90 6.41 -20.71
CA ARG A 159 7.70 6.01 -19.99
C ARG A 159 8.01 5.66 -18.55
N TRP A 160 7.00 5.83 -17.71
CA TRP A 160 7.04 5.45 -16.31
C TRP A 160 6.43 4.06 -16.15
N ALA A 161 7.13 3.17 -15.45
CA ALA A 161 6.70 1.82 -15.20
C ALA A 161 6.73 1.53 -13.69
N LYS A 162 5.88 0.60 -13.27
CA LYS A 162 5.72 0.20 -11.86
C LYS A 162 5.40 -1.27 -11.76
N GLY A 163 5.96 -1.88 -10.72
CA GLY A 163 5.82 -3.30 -10.43
C GLY A 163 6.46 -3.60 -9.09
N PHE A 164 7.26 -4.67 -9.06
CA PHE A 164 7.98 -5.08 -7.87
C PHE A 164 9.46 -5.28 -8.20
N ASN A 165 10.33 -4.97 -7.24
CA ASN A 165 11.73 -5.35 -7.33
C ASN A 165 11.90 -6.87 -7.12
N THR A 166 13.14 -7.34 -7.17
CA THR A 166 13.50 -8.76 -7.12
C THR A 166 13.09 -9.48 -5.83
N GLY A 167 12.75 -8.75 -4.76
CA GLY A 167 12.37 -9.35 -3.49
C GLY A 167 13.57 -9.86 -2.70
N THR A 168 13.33 -10.82 -1.82
CA THR A 168 14.34 -11.48 -0.99
C THR A 168 14.58 -12.89 -1.51
N PHE A 169 15.85 -13.27 -1.72
CA PHE A 169 16.22 -14.64 -2.03
C PHE A 169 16.03 -15.55 -0.82
N GLU A 170 15.35 -16.67 -0.99
CA GLU A 170 14.97 -17.58 0.09
C GLU A 170 15.57 -18.99 -0.07
N GLY A 171 16.34 -19.22 -1.13
CA GLY A 171 17.05 -20.47 -1.36
C GLY A 171 16.90 -21.05 -2.76
N GLY A 172 17.34 -22.28 -2.93
CA GLY A 172 17.40 -22.98 -4.21
C GLY A 172 18.73 -22.81 -4.96
N SER A 173 18.93 -23.58 -6.02
CA SER A 173 20.17 -23.63 -6.80
C SER A 173 19.88 -23.65 -8.32
N GLY A 174 20.85 -23.18 -9.10
CA GLY A 174 20.74 -23.12 -10.56
C GLY A 174 19.52 -22.34 -11.04
N ALA A 175 18.68 -22.98 -11.87
CA ALA A 175 17.43 -22.41 -12.38
C ALA A 175 16.28 -22.38 -11.34
N ASN A 176 16.43 -23.05 -10.19
CA ASN A 176 15.39 -23.21 -9.17
C ASN A 176 15.53 -22.20 -8.02
N LYS A 177 16.03 -20.99 -8.29
CA LYS A 177 16.13 -19.94 -7.27
C LYS A 177 14.74 -19.47 -6.85
N GLN A 178 14.52 -19.38 -5.54
CA GLN A 178 13.27 -18.95 -4.95
C GLN A 178 13.42 -17.53 -4.38
N TYR A 179 12.44 -16.69 -4.68
CA TYR A 179 12.37 -15.31 -4.21
C TYR A 179 11.01 -15.02 -3.60
N ILE A 180 10.99 -14.34 -2.46
CA ILE A 180 9.78 -13.79 -1.86
C ILE A 180 9.64 -12.32 -2.24
N ILE A 181 8.51 -12.00 -2.87
CA ILE A 181 8.15 -10.64 -3.26
C ILE A 181 6.90 -10.22 -2.48
N ARG A 182 7.01 -9.11 -1.73
CA ARG A 182 5.97 -8.57 -0.87
C ARG A 182 5.50 -7.21 -1.38
N ASN A 183 4.40 -6.70 -0.84
CA ASN A 183 3.95 -5.32 -1.13
C ASN A 183 5.01 -4.25 -0.81
N SER A 184 5.89 -4.49 0.15
CA SER A 184 7.01 -3.62 0.46
C SER A 184 8.05 -3.53 -0.66
N ASN A 185 8.06 -4.51 -1.57
CA ASN A 185 8.92 -4.57 -2.76
C ASN A 185 8.34 -3.79 -3.95
N ALA A 186 7.18 -3.14 -3.81
CA ALA A 186 6.63 -2.29 -4.86
C ALA A 186 7.63 -1.19 -5.24
N HIS A 187 7.89 -1.08 -6.54
CA HIS A 187 8.93 -0.21 -7.08
C HIS A 187 8.52 0.38 -8.43
N SER A 188 9.04 1.56 -8.74
CA SER A 188 8.83 2.24 -10.02
C SER A 188 10.14 2.69 -10.62
N TRP A 189 10.20 2.70 -11.94
CA TRP A 189 11.41 2.97 -12.71
C TRP A 189 11.04 3.62 -14.06
N PRO A 190 11.96 4.40 -14.66
CA PRO A 190 11.84 4.89 -16.01
C PRO A 190 12.27 3.84 -17.05
N GLU A 191 11.64 3.89 -18.21
CA GLU A 191 12.09 3.19 -19.42
C GLU A 191 12.25 4.19 -20.55
N ILE A 192 13.38 4.15 -21.25
CA ILE A 192 13.71 5.05 -22.35
C ILE A 192 13.77 4.25 -23.64
N TYR A 193 13.18 4.79 -24.71
CA TYR A 193 13.16 4.12 -26.01
C TYR A 193 14.41 4.43 -26.81
N PHE A 194 15.04 3.38 -27.31
CA PHE A 194 16.14 3.42 -28.25
C PHE A 194 15.77 2.66 -29.52
N ASN A 195 16.18 3.18 -30.67
CA ASN A 195 15.97 2.54 -31.96
C ASN A 195 16.64 1.15 -31.95
N ASN A 196 15.97 0.14 -32.50
CA ASN A 196 16.40 -1.27 -32.57
C ASN A 196 16.54 -2.01 -31.23
N LEU A 197 16.66 -1.32 -30.09
CA LEU A 197 16.70 -1.94 -28.76
C LEU A 197 15.31 -1.97 -28.09
N GLY A 198 14.47 -0.99 -28.41
CA GLY A 198 13.15 -0.80 -27.81
C GLY A 198 13.22 -0.06 -26.48
N TRP A 199 12.36 -0.43 -25.54
CA TRP A 199 12.34 0.13 -24.19
C TRP A 199 13.45 -0.47 -23.34
N VAL A 200 14.35 0.39 -22.87
CA VAL A 200 15.46 0.06 -21.98
C VAL A 200 15.18 0.67 -20.61
N PRO A 201 15.17 -0.12 -19.52
CA PRO A 201 14.97 0.41 -18.17
C PRO A 201 16.23 1.05 -17.61
N PHE A 202 16.03 2.01 -16.71
CA PHE A 202 17.07 2.72 -15.97
C PHE A 202 16.68 2.83 -14.51
N GLU A 203 17.63 3.10 -13.61
CA GLU A 203 17.39 3.20 -12.17
C GLU A 203 17.94 4.51 -11.58
N PRO A 204 17.12 5.57 -11.51
CA PRO A 204 17.52 6.84 -10.91
C PRO A 204 17.48 6.83 -9.38
N THR A 205 16.91 5.81 -8.74
CA THR A 205 16.70 5.80 -7.30
C THR A 205 17.99 5.38 -6.57
N PRO A 206 18.55 6.22 -5.69
CA PRO A 206 19.69 5.85 -4.87
C PRO A 206 19.39 4.59 -4.03
N GLY A 207 20.36 3.67 -3.94
CA GLY A 207 20.25 2.42 -3.19
C GLY A 207 19.61 1.27 -3.97
N PHE A 208 19.19 1.48 -5.21
CA PHE A 208 18.62 0.45 -6.09
C PHE A 208 19.54 0.20 -7.28
N SER A 209 19.57 -1.06 -7.74
CA SER A 209 20.28 -1.49 -8.95
C SER A 209 19.30 -1.81 -10.07
N ASN A 210 19.74 -1.60 -11.31
CA ASN A 210 18.99 -1.96 -12.50
C ASN A 210 19.33 -3.41 -12.92
N PRO A 211 18.40 -4.38 -12.84
CA PRO A 211 18.74 -5.76 -13.18
C PRO A 211 18.78 -6.04 -14.68
N ALA A 212 18.39 -5.10 -15.55
CA ALA A 212 18.58 -5.24 -17.00
C ALA A 212 20.00 -4.86 -17.45
N THR A 213 20.74 -4.16 -16.60
CA THR A 213 22.14 -3.77 -16.79
C THR A 213 22.90 -4.17 -15.51
N PRO A 214 23.31 -5.45 -15.37
CA PRO A 214 23.91 -5.97 -14.14
C PRO A 214 25.14 -5.19 -13.66
N ASP A 215 25.81 -4.49 -14.56
CA ASP A 215 26.98 -3.65 -14.31
C ASP A 215 26.63 -2.23 -13.81
N ASP A 216 25.35 -1.91 -13.56
CA ASP A 216 24.90 -0.65 -12.93
C ASP A 216 24.74 -0.84 -11.40
N PRO A 217 25.78 -0.57 -10.59
CA PRO A 217 25.77 -0.85 -9.16
C PRO A 217 24.86 0.11 -8.40
N ALA A 218 24.19 -0.41 -7.36
CA ALA A 218 23.44 0.41 -6.42
C ALA A 218 24.37 1.40 -5.68
N MET A 219 24.08 2.70 -5.78
CA MET A 219 24.84 3.74 -5.06
C MET A 219 24.25 3.95 -3.67
N PRO A 220 25.07 4.07 -2.60
CA PRO A 220 24.56 4.24 -1.25
C PRO A 220 23.76 5.56 -1.11
N SER A 221 22.57 5.48 -0.53
CA SER A 221 21.79 6.67 -0.15
C SER A 221 22.31 7.22 1.19
N ALA A 222 22.54 8.53 1.27
CA ALA A 222 23.06 9.21 2.46
C ALA A 222 22.12 9.15 3.70
N ALA A 223 20.89 8.63 3.55
CA ALA A 223 19.96 8.42 4.67
C ALA A 223 19.34 7.01 4.68
N SER A 224 20.17 5.97 4.49
CA SER A 224 19.71 4.57 4.51
C SER A 224 19.36 4.09 5.92
N ASN A 225 18.22 4.51 6.48
CA ASN A 225 17.54 3.73 7.54
C ASN A 225 16.72 2.60 6.89
N THR A 226 17.42 1.70 6.20
CA THR A 226 16.85 0.41 5.82
C THR A 226 17.01 -0.50 7.02
N ALA A 227 15.92 -0.74 7.74
CA ALA A 227 15.84 -1.77 8.75
C ALA A 227 16.05 -3.15 8.11
N SER A 228 17.30 -3.59 8.02
CA SER A 228 17.66 -5.00 8.07
C SER A 228 17.39 -5.49 9.50
N GLN A 229 16.14 -5.88 9.79
CA GLN A 229 15.84 -6.66 10.98
C GLN A 229 16.19 -8.12 10.72
N SER A 230 17.47 -8.45 10.91
CA SER A 230 17.85 -9.81 11.28
C SER A 230 17.30 -10.07 12.67
N ALA A 231 16.41 -11.06 12.75
CA ALA A 231 16.01 -11.64 14.01
C ALA A 231 17.25 -12.23 14.69
N SER A 232 17.60 -11.73 15.87
CA SER A 232 18.43 -12.46 16.81
C SER A 232 17.75 -12.44 18.17
N SER A 233 17.33 -13.64 18.55
CA SER A 233 16.83 -14.04 19.85
C SER A 233 17.85 -13.76 20.95
N SER A 234 17.39 -13.25 22.09
CA SER A 234 17.99 -13.58 23.38
C SER A 234 16.94 -13.42 24.48
N ALA A 235 16.55 -14.56 25.04
CA ALA A 235 15.80 -14.68 26.28
C ALA A 235 16.71 -14.39 27.46
N VAL A 236 16.21 -13.70 28.49
CA VAL A 236 16.64 -13.90 29.88
C VAL A 236 15.44 -13.71 30.81
N SER A 237 15.21 -14.75 31.61
CA SER A 237 14.25 -14.86 32.70
C SER A 237 14.73 -14.21 34.01
N SER A 238 13.78 -14.09 34.95
CA SER A 238 13.97 -14.01 36.41
C SER A 238 14.35 -12.61 36.96
N ALA A 239 13.97 -12.18 38.15
CA ALA A 239 13.45 -12.88 39.33
C ALA A 239 12.58 -11.94 40.19
N VAL A 240 11.76 -12.60 41.00
CA VAL A 240 11.00 -12.10 42.16
C VAL A 240 11.94 -11.49 43.21
N SER A 241 11.50 -10.44 43.91
CA SER A 241 11.87 -10.27 45.31
C SER A 241 10.83 -9.46 46.09
N SER A 242 10.59 -9.97 47.29
CA SER A 242 9.59 -9.64 48.28
C SER A 242 10.19 -8.86 49.46
N SER A 243 9.29 -8.39 50.34
CA SER A 243 9.54 -8.09 51.76
C SER A 243 10.26 -6.74 52.02
N GLU A 244 10.04 -5.97 53.09
CA GLU A 244 9.26 -6.13 54.31
C GLU A 244 9.23 -4.80 55.09
N SER A 245 8.28 -4.71 56.04
CA SER A 245 8.44 -4.10 57.37
C SER A 245 8.36 -2.57 57.56
N ARG A 246 7.32 -2.13 58.28
CA ARG A 246 7.49 -1.74 59.70
C ARG A 246 6.16 -1.59 60.44
N SER A 247 6.18 -2.11 61.66
CA SER A 247 5.13 -2.21 62.67
C SER A 247 5.28 -1.15 63.77
N ILE A 248 4.15 -0.69 64.33
CA ILE A 248 3.99 -0.12 65.70
C ILE A 248 2.54 -0.48 66.12
N VAL A 249 2.29 -1.53 66.91
CA VAL A 249 2.21 -1.63 68.40
C VAL A 249 1.02 -0.88 69.05
N SER A 250 0.01 -1.69 69.42
CA SER A 250 -0.68 -1.82 70.74
C SER A 250 -1.57 -0.70 71.31
N ALA A 251 -2.86 -1.01 71.58
CA ALA A 251 -3.37 -1.33 72.93
C ALA A 251 -4.91 -1.56 72.92
N SER A 252 -5.38 -2.38 73.86
CA SER A 252 -6.70 -2.99 74.01
C SER A 252 -7.58 -2.28 75.07
N SER A 253 -8.91 -2.27 74.92
CA SER A 253 -9.89 -2.42 76.03
C SER A 253 -11.34 -2.58 75.51
N THR A 254 -12.25 -3.02 76.39
CA THR A 254 -13.36 -3.95 76.14
C THR A 254 -14.75 -3.36 76.49
N GLN A 255 -15.74 -3.46 75.57
CA GLN A 255 -17.25 -3.60 75.68
C GLN A 255 -18.08 -2.62 76.58
N PRO A 256 -19.46 -2.50 76.48
CA PRO A 256 -20.46 -3.18 75.63
C PRO A 256 -21.53 -2.27 74.93
N LYS A 257 -22.38 -2.94 74.12
CA LYS A 257 -23.61 -2.54 73.36
C LYS A 257 -24.60 -1.58 74.12
N PRO A 258 -25.43 -0.78 73.41
CA PRO A 258 -26.72 -1.32 72.94
C PRO A 258 -27.17 -0.86 71.53
N SER A 259 -28.01 -1.73 70.97
CA SER A 259 -28.94 -1.58 69.83
C SER A 259 -29.20 -0.19 69.23
N SER A 260 -28.87 -0.04 67.95
CA SER A 260 -29.68 0.76 67.03
C SER A 260 -30.06 -0.07 65.81
N ARG A 261 -31.29 0.15 65.37
CA ARG A 261 -32.08 -0.69 64.47
C ARG A 261 -31.42 -0.80 63.09
N SER A 262 -31.29 -2.03 62.59
CA SER A 262 -31.05 -2.31 61.18
C SER A 262 -32.27 -1.90 60.36
N SER A 263 -32.17 -0.80 59.61
CA SER A 263 -33.05 -0.52 58.47
C SER A 263 -32.23 -0.17 57.22
N LEU A 264 -31.31 -1.05 56.84
CA LEU A 264 -30.75 -1.10 55.48
C LEU A 264 -31.00 -2.50 54.90
N GLY A 265 -32.27 -2.81 54.67
CA GLY A 265 -32.69 -3.94 53.86
C GLY A 265 -33.30 -3.40 52.58
N ASN A 266 -32.73 -3.80 51.43
CA ASN A 266 -33.29 -3.76 50.06
C ASN A 266 -32.67 -2.80 49.02
N PHE A 267 -31.66 -1.96 49.33
CA PHE A 267 -31.08 -1.08 48.29
C PHE A 267 -29.88 -1.66 47.50
N HIS A 268 -29.23 -2.72 48.00
CA HIS A 268 -28.07 -3.31 47.32
C HIS A 268 -28.44 -4.20 46.14
N TRP A 269 -29.53 -4.98 46.24
CA TRP A 269 -29.93 -5.91 45.18
C TRP A 269 -30.54 -5.20 43.96
N THR A 270 -31.31 -4.13 44.16
CA THR A 270 -31.84 -3.32 43.05
C THR A 270 -30.72 -2.63 42.26
N ALA A 271 -29.71 -2.08 42.95
CA ALA A 271 -28.53 -1.51 42.30
C ALA A 271 -27.73 -2.55 41.50
N ILE A 272 -27.60 -3.78 42.00
CA ILE A 272 -26.93 -4.88 41.29
C ILE A 272 -27.74 -5.32 40.07
N ILE A 273 -29.07 -5.41 40.17
CA ILE A 273 -29.94 -5.75 39.03
C ILE A 273 -29.88 -4.67 37.96
N VAL A 274 -29.95 -3.39 38.34
CA VAL A 274 -29.82 -2.29 37.39
C VAL A 274 -28.45 -2.30 36.71
N LEU A 275 -27.37 -2.52 37.47
CA LEU A 275 -26.02 -2.59 36.92
C LEU A 275 -25.85 -3.75 35.93
N THR A 276 -26.40 -4.93 36.23
CA THR A 276 -26.34 -6.10 35.34
C THR A 276 -27.17 -5.91 34.07
N VAL A 277 -28.36 -5.30 34.17
CA VAL A 277 -29.18 -4.92 33.00
C VAL A 277 -28.44 -3.89 32.13
N VAL A 278 -27.82 -2.87 32.73
CA VAL A 278 -27.04 -1.88 31.98
C VAL A 278 -25.82 -2.53 31.32
N LEU A 279 -25.09 -3.40 32.02
CA LEU A 279 -23.91 -4.08 31.48
C LEU A 279 -24.29 -5.00 30.31
N THR A 280 -25.38 -5.76 30.43
CA THR A 280 -25.86 -6.64 29.35
C THR A 280 -26.33 -5.83 28.14
N LEU A 281 -27.04 -4.72 28.34
CA LEU A 281 -27.43 -3.81 27.27
C LEU A 281 -26.21 -3.20 26.57
N CYS A 282 -25.20 -2.76 27.33
CA CYS A 282 -23.93 -2.28 26.79
C CYS A 282 -23.21 -3.34 25.96
N ILE A 283 -23.17 -4.59 26.42
CA ILE A 283 -22.59 -5.71 25.67
C ILE A 283 -23.35 -5.91 24.35
N VAL A 284 -24.68 -5.99 24.37
CA VAL A 284 -25.49 -6.16 23.17
C VAL A 284 -25.26 -5.01 22.18
N LEU A 285 -25.23 -3.76 22.65
CA LEU A 285 -24.94 -2.58 21.83
C LEU A 285 -23.54 -2.64 21.21
N ILE A 286 -22.54 -3.12 21.96
CA ILE A 286 -21.17 -3.31 21.44
C ILE A 286 -21.13 -4.31 20.28
N TRP A 287 -21.90 -5.40 20.34
CA TRP A 287 -22.00 -6.38 19.25
C TRP A 287 -22.79 -5.86 18.05
N GLN A 288 -23.83 -5.05 18.30
CA GLN A 288 -24.66 -4.42 17.27
C GLN A 288 -24.03 -3.16 16.65
N LEU A 289 -22.96 -2.63 17.23
CA LEU A 289 -22.29 -1.40 16.79
C LEU A 289 -21.98 -1.37 15.28
N PRO A 290 -21.42 -2.43 14.64
CA PRO A 290 -21.15 -2.40 13.21
C PRO A 290 -22.42 -2.28 12.37
N ALA A 291 -23.51 -2.90 12.80
CA ALA A 291 -24.80 -2.82 12.12
C ALA A 291 -25.38 -1.41 12.22
N LEU A 292 -25.36 -0.81 13.41
CA LEU A 292 -25.79 0.57 13.64
C LEU A 292 -24.97 1.57 12.83
N VAL A 293 -23.66 1.38 12.75
CA VAL A 293 -22.76 2.20 11.92
C VAL A 293 -23.13 2.09 10.43
N ALA A 294 -23.28 0.89 9.89
CA ALA A 294 -23.68 0.71 8.50
C ALA A 294 -25.06 1.33 8.20
N PHE A 295 -26.01 1.16 9.12
CA PHE A 295 -27.37 1.71 9.01
C PHE A 295 -27.37 3.25 9.02
N THR A 296 -26.69 3.88 9.99
CA THR A 296 -26.62 5.35 10.11
C THR A 296 -25.91 5.98 8.91
N ILE A 297 -24.88 5.33 8.37
CA ILE A 297 -24.19 5.78 7.15
C ILE A 297 -25.13 5.78 5.94
N SER A 298 -26.10 4.87 5.88
CA SER A 298 -26.98 4.70 4.72
C SER A 298 -27.99 5.84 4.48
N PHE A 299 -28.38 6.62 5.50
CA PHE A 299 -29.45 7.62 5.37
C PHE A 299 -29.05 8.90 4.62
N ASN A 300 -27.76 9.24 4.60
CA ASN A 300 -27.29 10.55 4.14
C ASN A 300 -25.97 10.42 3.39
N LEU A 301 -25.83 9.39 2.56
CA LEU A 301 -24.59 9.13 1.84
C LEU A 301 -24.45 10.13 0.68
N THR A 302 -23.33 10.84 0.64
CA THR A 302 -23.00 11.76 -0.45
C THR A 302 -21.58 11.50 -0.93
N GLN A 303 -21.25 11.95 -2.14
CA GLN A 303 -19.88 11.86 -2.66
C GLN A 303 -18.85 12.49 -1.71
N ARG A 304 -19.19 13.62 -1.07
CA ARG A 304 -18.28 14.35 -0.17
C ARG A 304 -18.04 13.63 1.16
N ASN A 305 -19.05 12.95 1.70
CA ASN A 305 -18.96 12.35 3.03
C ASN A 305 -18.63 10.85 3.03
N PHE A 306 -18.79 10.17 1.89
CA PHE A 306 -18.55 8.74 1.76
C PHE A 306 -17.15 8.31 2.24
N PRO A 307 -16.03 8.99 1.89
CA PRO A 307 -14.70 8.56 2.34
C PRO A 307 -14.51 8.63 3.87
N ARG A 308 -15.16 9.60 4.53
CA ARG A 308 -15.16 9.70 6.00
C ARG A 308 -16.00 8.57 6.61
N ARG A 309 -17.18 8.33 6.06
CA ARG A 309 -18.11 7.29 6.53
C ARG A 309 -17.58 5.88 6.30
N TYR A 310 -16.93 5.61 5.17
CA TYR A 310 -16.29 4.33 4.90
C TYR A 310 -15.17 4.01 5.91
N ARG A 311 -14.34 5.00 6.28
CA ARG A 311 -13.34 4.81 7.34
C ARG A 311 -13.96 4.52 8.71
N LEU A 312 -15.11 5.11 9.00
CA LEU A 312 -15.88 4.82 10.22
C LEU A 312 -16.44 3.38 10.19
N LEU A 313 -16.93 2.92 9.03
CA LEU A 313 -17.36 1.53 8.83
C LEU A 313 -16.19 0.54 9.00
N LEU A 314 -15.02 0.84 8.44
CA LEU A 314 -13.80 0.05 8.64
C LEU A 314 -13.42 -0.05 10.12
N TRP A 315 -13.53 1.07 10.86
CA TRP A 315 -13.29 1.08 12.29
C TRP A 315 -14.27 0.17 13.04
N SER A 316 -15.57 0.19 12.72
CA SER A 316 -16.55 -0.68 13.37
C SER A 316 -16.35 -2.16 13.06
N LEU A 317 -15.97 -2.49 11.82
CA LEU A 317 -15.74 -3.87 11.37
C LEU A 317 -14.54 -4.56 12.06
N ARG A 318 -13.68 -3.81 12.75
CA ARG A 318 -12.62 -4.38 13.62
C ARG A 318 -13.18 -5.32 14.69
N ARG A 319 -14.45 -5.14 15.09
CA ARG A 319 -15.17 -6.01 16.04
C ARG A 319 -15.56 -7.37 15.43
N VAL A 320 -15.77 -7.42 14.11
CA VAL A 320 -16.10 -8.65 13.38
C VAL A 320 -14.82 -9.44 13.13
N THR A 321 -13.86 -8.80 12.44
CA THR A 321 -12.55 -9.37 12.15
C THR A 321 -11.53 -8.25 11.99
N ARG A 322 -10.36 -8.36 12.61
CA ARG A 322 -9.28 -7.37 12.43
C ARG A 322 -8.59 -7.55 11.07
N ARG A 323 -8.36 -6.46 10.35
CA ARG A 323 -7.53 -6.42 9.14
C ARG A 323 -6.06 -6.56 9.53
N GLN A 324 -5.32 -7.43 8.85
CA GLN A 324 -3.86 -7.53 9.03
C GLN A 324 -3.18 -6.33 8.34
N SER A 325 -2.03 -5.89 8.86
CA SER A 325 -1.32 -4.70 8.35
C SER A 325 -0.97 -4.80 6.86
N SER A 326 -0.62 -5.99 6.37
CA SER A 326 -0.25 -6.27 4.98
C SER A 326 -1.43 -6.61 4.05
N GLN A 327 -2.64 -6.80 4.59
CA GLN A 327 -3.80 -7.26 3.82
C GLN A 327 -4.42 -6.12 3.01
N PRO A 328 -4.60 -6.24 1.68
CA PRO A 328 -5.33 -5.25 0.88
C PRO A 328 -6.76 -5.03 1.38
N LEU A 329 -7.33 -3.85 1.09
CA LEU A 329 -8.70 -3.50 1.50
C LEU A 329 -9.73 -4.45 0.85
N THR A 330 -9.61 -4.70 -0.45
CA THR A 330 -10.41 -5.68 -1.21
C THR A 330 -10.42 -7.06 -0.58
N VAL A 331 -9.24 -7.61 -0.27
CA VAL A 331 -9.10 -8.93 0.36
C VAL A 331 -9.72 -8.94 1.76
N TYR A 332 -9.58 -7.85 2.52
CA TYR A 332 -10.26 -7.70 3.80
C TYR A 332 -11.78 -7.69 3.64
N ALA A 333 -12.28 -7.01 2.60
CA ALA A 333 -13.70 -6.86 2.34
C ALA A 333 -14.36 -8.19 1.98
N HIS A 334 -13.77 -8.95 1.07
CA HIS A 334 -14.22 -10.28 0.70
C HIS A 334 -14.27 -11.24 1.92
N ARG A 335 -13.28 -11.14 2.83
CA ARG A 335 -13.26 -11.94 4.07
C ARG A 335 -14.38 -11.56 5.05
N ILE A 336 -14.83 -10.31 5.04
CA ILE A 336 -15.99 -9.88 5.82
C ILE A 336 -17.26 -10.43 5.16
N ASP A 337 -17.42 -10.27 3.85
CA ASP A 337 -18.60 -10.76 3.12
C ASP A 337 -18.77 -12.27 3.30
N THR A 338 -17.72 -13.06 3.12
CA THR A 338 -17.73 -14.52 3.35
C THR A 338 -18.15 -14.91 4.78
N ARG A 339 -17.80 -14.11 5.80
CA ARG A 339 -18.28 -14.32 7.19
C ARG A 339 -19.74 -13.94 7.40
N LEU A 340 -20.31 -13.12 6.53
CA LEU A 340 -21.67 -12.58 6.65
C LEU A 340 -22.69 -13.26 5.71
N GLY A 341 -22.24 -14.11 4.79
CA GLY A 341 -23.10 -14.82 3.81
C GLY A 341 -22.78 -14.57 2.34
N ASP A 342 -21.60 -14.02 2.04
CA ASP A 342 -20.97 -13.84 0.72
C ASP A 342 -21.76 -13.08 -0.35
N GLN A 343 -22.55 -12.09 0.05
CA GLN A 343 -23.32 -11.23 -0.87
C GLN A 343 -22.53 -10.03 -1.43
N ARG A 344 -21.22 -9.99 -1.17
CA ARG A 344 -20.27 -8.98 -1.69
C ARG A 344 -20.59 -7.49 -1.38
N HIS A 345 -21.48 -7.19 -0.42
CA HIS A 345 -21.90 -5.82 -0.13
C HIS A 345 -20.75 -4.93 0.38
N PHE A 346 -19.89 -5.46 1.25
CA PHE A 346 -18.75 -4.69 1.73
C PHE A 346 -17.64 -4.60 0.68
N THR A 347 -17.50 -5.61 -0.19
CA THR A 347 -16.65 -5.57 -1.38
C THR A 347 -17.07 -4.46 -2.34
N THR A 348 -18.37 -4.31 -2.65
CA THR A 348 -18.90 -3.20 -3.46
C THR A 348 -18.52 -1.83 -2.89
N LEU A 349 -18.71 -1.63 -1.58
CA LEU A 349 -18.33 -0.38 -0.90
C LEU A 349 -16.83 -0.12 -0.98
N THR A 350 -16.03 -1.18 -0.86
CA THR A 350 -14.57 -1.10 -0.93
C THR A 350 -14.08 -0.75 -2.33
N HIS A 351 -14.68 -1.34 -3.38
CA HIS A 351 -14.37 -1.00 -4.76
C HIS A 351 -14.71 0.46 -5.07
N ALA A 352 -15.84 0.97 -4.59
CA ALA A 352 -16.19 2.38 -4.75
C ALA A 352 -15.21 3.31 -4.03
N TYR A 353 -14.76 2.92 -2.82
CA TYR A 353 -13.75 3.68 -2.09
C TYR A 353 -12.40 3.69 -2.79
N GLU A 354 -11.95 2.55 -3.32
CA GLU A 354 -10.69 2.45 -4.06
C GLU A 354 -10.77 3.18 -5.41
N ALA A 355 -11.87 3.06 -6.16
CA ALA A 355 -12.09 3.77 -7.41
C ALA A 355 -12.13 5.29 -7.22
N TRP A 356 -12.70 5.78 -6.13
CA TRP A 356 -12.66 7.19 -5.77
C TRP A 356 -11.26 7.64 -5.34
N THR A 357 -10.58 6.85 -4.51
CA THR A 357 -9.26 7.19 -3.95
C THR A 357 -8.16 7.18 -5.00
N PHE A 358 -8.16 6.18 -5.88
CA PHE A 358 -7.06 5.90 -6.83
C PHE A 358 -7.44 6.13 -8.30
N GLY A 359 -8.72 6.06 -8.64
CA GLY A 359 -9.20 6.19 -10.02
C GLY A 359 -9.86 7.54 -10.33
N HIS A 360 -9.98 8.43 -9.35
CA HIS A 360 -10.73 9.70 -9.45
C HIS A 360 -12.18 9.52 -9.96
N VAL A 361 -12.76 8.34 -9.76
CA VAL A 361 -14.13 8.03 -10.18
C VAL A 361 -15.11 8.69 -9.21
N ALA A 362 -16.12 9.36 -9.75
CA ALA A 362 -17.18 9.94 -8.94
C ALA A 362 -17.96 8.85 -8.19
N ILE A 363 -18.33 9.14 -6.94
CA ILE A 363 -19.10 8.19 -6.12
C ILE A 363 -20.57 8.38 -6.43
N HIS A 364 -21.22 7.30 -6.85
CA HIS A 364 -22.68 7.23 -7.02
C HIS A 364 -23.32 6.66 -5.74
N PRO A 365 -24.04 7.47 -4.94
CA PRO A 365 -24.49 7.04 -3.61
C PRO A 365 -25.58 5.98 -3.61
N ASP A 366 -26.44 5.92 -4.63
CA ASP A 366 -27.61 5.05 -4.66
C ASP A 366 -27.29 3.55 -4.55
N PRO A 367 -26.40 2.96 -5.39
CA PRO A 367 -26.04 1.55 -5.25
C PRO A 367 -25.35 1.26 -3.92
N LEU A 368 -24.54 2.20 -3.43
CA LEU A 368 -23.79 2.05 -2.17
C LEU A 368 -24.70 2.11 -0.96
N THR A 369 -25.76 2.92 -1.02
CA THR A 369 -26.78 3.01 0.04
C THR A 369 -27.52 1.69 0.18
N THR A 370 -27.86 1.05 -0.94
CA THR A 370 -28.45 -0.29 -0.94
C THR A 370 -27.49 -1.31 -0.34
N SER A 371 -26.22 -1.32 -0.75
CA SER A 371 -25.21 -2.21 -0.16
C SER A 371 -25.02 -1.98 1.35
N LEU A 372 -25.04 -0.73 1.82
CA LEU A 372 -24.94 -0.40 3.26
C LEU A 372 -26.15 -0.89 4.06
N LYS A 373 -27.36 -0.73 3.53
CA LYS A 373 -28.58 -1.24 4.17
C LYS A 373 -28.52 -2.77 4.29
N SER A 374 -28.19 -3.47 3.22
CA SER A 374 -28.07 -4.93 3.24
C SER A 374 -26.95 -5.41 4.16
N LEU A 375 -25.78 -4.75 4.13
CA LEU A 375 -24.67 -5.04 5.04
C LEU A 375 -25.07 -4.80 6.51
N SER A 376 -25.85 -3.76 6.81
CA SER A 376 -26.35 -3.48 8.16
C SER A 376 -27.22 -4.63 8.69
N THR A 377 -28.12 -5.15 7.84
CA THR A 377 -28.98 -6.29 8.17
C THR A 377 -28.15 -7.55 8.42
N GLN A 378 -27.15 -7.83 7.58
CA GLN A 378 -26.26 -8.98 7.75
C GLN A 378 -25.43 -8.89 9.03
N LEU A 379 -24.89 -7.71 9.34
CA LEU A 379 -24.15 -7.47 10.58
C LEU A 379 -25.04 -7.66 11.82
N ALA A 380 -26.29 -7.22 11.77
CA ALA A 380 -27.24 -7.40 12.86
C ALA A 380 -27.56 -8.89 13.08
N GLN A 381 -27.78 -9.65 11.99
CA GLN A 381 -28.01 -11.10 12.05
C GLN A 381 -26.77 -11.84 12.58
N TYR A 382 -25.57 -11.49 12.10
CA TYR A 382 -24.31 -12.04 12.58
C TYR A 382 -24.11 -11.80 14.08
N ALA A 383 -24.37 -10.58 14.56
CA ALA A 383 -24.28 -10.23 15.97
C ALA A 383 -25.25 -11.06 16.83
N ARG A 384 -26.50 -11.26 16.38
CA ARG A 384 -27.48 -12.11 17.08
C ARG A 384 -27.00 -13.57 17.18
N ARG A 385 -26.55 -14.17 16.07
CA ARG A 385 -26.04 -15.56 16.07
C ARG A 385 -24.86 -15.74 17.01
N LYS A 386 -23.90 -14.83 16.96
CA LYS A 386 -22.68 -14.90 17.79
C LYS A 386 -22.94 -14.69 19.28
N PHE A 387 -23.96 -13.91 19.63
CA PHE A 387 -24.39 -13.75 21.02
C PHE A 387 -25.04 -15.03 21.57
N HIS A 388 -25.92 -15.69 20.79
CA HIS A 388 -26.56 -16.95 21.21
C HIS A 388 -25.55 -18.10 21.41
N VAL A 389 -24.56 -18.21 20.52
CA VAL A 389 -23.49 -19.23 20.64
C VAL A 389 -22.60 -19.03 21.87
N LYS A 390 -22.60 -17.85 22.51
CA LYS A 390 -21.82 -17.58 23.73
C LYS A 390 -22.61 -17.76 25.03
N GLN A 391 -23.93 -17.92 24.96
CA GLN A 391 -24.79 -18.13 26.13
C GLN A 391 -25.09 -19.61 26.39
N ASN A 392 -24.92 -20.45 25.36
CA ASN A 392 -24.81 -21.90 25.48
C ASN A 392 -23.34 -22.28 25.68
#